data_AF-A0A241WDT5-F1
#
_entry.id   AF-A0A241WDT5-F1
#
_cell.length_a   1.000
_cell.length_b   1.000
_cell.length_c   1.000
_cell.angle_alpha   90.00
_cell.angle_beta   90.00
_cell.angle_gamma   90.00
#
_symmetry.space_group_name_H-M   'P 1'
#
loop_
_entity.id
_entity.type
_entity.pdbx_description
1 polymer ?
#
loop_
_entity_poly.entity_id
_entity_poly.type
_entity_poly.pdbx_seq_one_letter_code
_entity_poly.pdbx_strand_id
1 'polypeptide(L)'
;MKEFNEKLARWINATPSTEAGINNIQIPGDVEHLVWQNRSRAPSQYELDFVQHLIQAFSNDVTELDALTEALNQQGFRTVAGDVWTAESFSKEMQRLGY
;
A
#
# COMPACT_ATOMS: atom_id res chain seq x y z
N MET A 1 -1.52 -15.80 -8.79
CA MET A 1 -1.28 -14.37 -9.06
C MET A 1 -0.19 -13.93 -8.11
N LYS A 2 0.89 -13.30 -8.59
CA LYS A 2 1.94 -12.79 -7.68
C LYS A 2 1.37 -11.68 -6.80
N GLU A 3 1.67 -11.71 -5.50
CA GLU A 3 1.06 -10.80 -4.52
C GLU A 3 1.59 -9.36 -4.60
N PHE A 4 2.75 -9.14 -5.23
CA PHE A 4 3.37 -7.82 -5.41
C PHE A 4 4.33 -7.81 -6.60
N ASN A 5 4.71 -6.61 -7.07
CA ASN A 5 5.59 -6.42 -8.21
C ASN A 5 7.07 -6.41 -7.80
N GLU A 6 7.70 -7.58 -7.86
CA GLU A 6 9.14 -7.78 -7.62
C GLU A 6 10.04 -6.95 -8.56
N LYS A 7 9.54 -6.54 -9.73
CA LYS A 7 10.30 -5.77 -10.74
C LYS A 7 10.27 -4.26 -10.47
N LEU A 8 9.36 -3.77 -9.64
CA LEU A 8 9.15 -2.33 -9.42
C LEU A 8 10.35 -1.67 -8.72
N ALA A 9 10.99 -2.37 -7.78
CA ALA A 9 12.23 -1.90 -7.14
C ALA A 9 13.39 -1.69 -8.14
N ARG A 10 13.45 -2.52 -9.20
CA ARG A 10 14.44 -2.37 -10.29
C ARG A 10 14.09 -1.23 -11.25
N TRP A 11 12.83 -0.82 -11.31
CA TRP A 11 12.39 0.30 -12.18
C TRP A 11 12.60 1.66 -11.51
N ILE A 12 12.47 1.74 -10.18
CA ILE A 12 12.76 2.96 -9.41
C ILE A 12 14.23 3.38 -9.55
N ASN A 13 15.15 2.41 -9.59
CA ASN A 13 16.58 2.62 -9.85
C ASN A 13 16.98 1.87 -11.12
N ALA A 14 16.52 2.32 -12.28
CA ALA A 14 16.79 1.68 -13.57
C ALA A 14 18.28 1.81 -13.95
N THR A 15 19.13 0.93 -13.44
CA THR A 15 20.45 0.68 -13.99
C THR A 15 20.32 -0.30 -15.15
N PRO A 16 20.75 0.06 -16.38
CA PRO A 16 20.71 -0.86 -17.50
C PRO A 16 21.56 -2.09 -17.17
N SER A 17 20.96 -3.28 -17.25
CA SER A 17 21.66 -4.55 -17.07
C SER A 17 22.74 -4.69 -18.14
N THR A 18 23.97 -4.98 -17.72
CA THR A 18 25.08 -5.36 -18.62
C THR A 18 24.95 -6.80 -19.10
N GLU A 19 24.10 -7.61 -18.46
CA GLU A 19 23.82 -8.99 -18.83
C GLU A 19 22.64 -9.05 -19.82
N ALA A 20 22.80 -9.89 -20.86
CA ALA A 20 21.68 -10.28 -21.72
C ALA A 20 20.59 -10.93 -20.85
N GLY A 21 19.31 -10.64 -21.13
CA GLY A 21 18.18 -11.20 -20.37
C GLY A 21 18.04 -12.71 -20.59
N ILE A 22 18.86 -13.51 -19.93
CA ILE A 22 18.82 -14.98 -19.99
C ILE A 22 17.56 -15.44 -19.21
N ASN A 23 16.80 -16.37 -19.78
CA ASN A 23 15.58 -16.99 -19.20
C ASN A 23 14.32 -16.10 -19.09
N ASN A 24 14.19 -15.00 -19.83
CA ASN A 24 12.95 -14.20 -19.87
C ASN A 24 12.12 -14.47 -21.15
N ILE A 25 11.56 -15.67 -21.27
CA ILE A 25 10.68 -16.04 -22.40
C ILE A 25 9.30 -15.44 -22.14
N GLN A 26 8.84 -14.55 -23.04
CA GLN A 26 7.47 -14.03 -23.00
C GLN A 26 6.58 -14.85 -23.94
N ILE A 27 5.42 -15.28 -23.45
CA ILE A 27 4.44 -16.04 -24.22
C ILE A 27 3.36 -15.06 -24.71
N PRO A 28 3.15 -14.92 -26.03
CA PRO A 28 2.08 -14.07 -26.56
C PRO A 28 0.71 -14.51 -26.03
N GLY A 29 -0.02 -13.59 -25.38
CA GLY A 29 -1.34 -13.87 -24.78
C GLY A 29 -1.33 -14.25 -23.30
N ASP A 30 -0.15 -14.52 -22.72
CA ASP A 30 0.03 -14.73 -21.28
C ASP A 30 0.95 -13.64 -20.73
N VAL A 31 0.37 -12.45 -20.56
CA VAL A 31 1.07 -11.28 -20.03
C VAL A 31 0.79 -11.21 -18.53
N GLU A 32 1.81 -11.41 -17.70
CA GLU A 32 1.72 -11.03 -16.29
C GLU A 32 1.50 -9.51 -16.20
N HIS A 33 0.30 -9.09 -15.76
CA HIS A 33 -0.07 -7.68 -15.55
C HIS A 33 0.64 -7.03 -14.34
N LEU A 34 1.93 -7.33 -14.16
CA LEU A 34 2.80 -6.74 -13.13
C LEU A 34 2.95 -5.23 -13.32
N VAL A 35 2.87 -4.73 -14.56
CA VAL A 35 3.05 -3.30 -14.91
C VAL A 35 2.06 -2.38 -14.17
N TRP A 36 0.89 -2.88 -13.76
CA TRP A 36 -0.13 -2.08 -13.07
C TRP A 36 -0.18 -2.30 -11.55
N GLN A 37 0.69 -3.15 -11.00
CA GLN A 37 0.85 -3.30 -9.56
C GLN A 37 1.90 -2.30 -9.07
N ASN A 38 1.48 -1.26 -8.35
CA ASN A 38 2.38 -0.27 -7.73
C ASN A 38 3.07 -0.80 -6.46
N ARG A 39 2.53 -1.88 -5.87
CA ARG A 39 3.08 -2.45 -4.64
C ARG A 39 4.38 -3.20 -4.90
N SER A 40 5.45 -2.74 -4.26
CA SER A 40 6.78 -3.35 -4.30
C SER A 40 6.99 -4.50 -3.29
N ARG A 41 6.06 -4.68 -2.35
CA ARG A 41 6.11 -5.70 -1.27
C ARG A 41 4.73 -6.17 -0.84
N ALA A 42 4.69 -7.30 -0.14
CA ALA A 42 3.49 -7.77 0.55
C ALA A 42 3.07 -6.80 1.68
N PRO A 43 1.77 -6.67 1.97
CA PRO A 43 1.28 -5.82 3.05
C PRO A 43 1.77 -6.35 4.40
N SER A 44 2.23 -5.43 5.24
CA SER A 44 2.57 -5.66 6.63
C SER A 44 1.32 -5.86 7.48
N GLN A 45 1.48 -6.49 8.65
CA GLN A 45 0.37 -6.67 9.60
C GLN A 45 -0.27 -5.33 9.99
N TYR A 46 0.54 -4.28 10.17
CA TYR A 46 0.05 -2.93 10.43
C TYR A 46 -0.89 -2.42 9.31
N GLU A 47 -0.52 -2.62 8.04
CA GLU A 47 -1.34 -2.19 6.90
C GLU A 47 -2.65 -3.00 6.83
N LEU A 48 -2.62 -4.30 7.17
CA LEU A 48 -3.83 -5.13 7.26
C LEU A 48 -4.76 -4.70 8.39
N ASP A 49 -4.21 -4.46 9.58
CA ASP A 49 -4.96 -4.00 10.74
C ASP A 49 -5.57 -2.62 10.43
N PHE A 50 -4.81 -1.72 9.82
CA PHE A 50 -5.30 -0.40 9.45
C PHE A 50 -6.50 -0.47 8.50
N VAL A 51 -6.44 -1.35 7.49
CA VAL A 51 -7.57 -1.58 6.59
C VAL A 51 -8.81 -2.09 7.33
N GLN A 52 -8.66 -2.97 8.32
CA GLN A 52 -9.80 -3.45 9.12
C GLN A 52 -10.48 -2.31 9.90
N HIS A 53 -9.68 -1.44 10.53
CA HIS A 53 -10.21 -0.27 11.26
C HIS A 53 -10.90 0.72 10.32
N LEU A 54 -10.36 0.92 9.12
CA LEU A 54 -10.98 1.74 8.08
C LEU A 54 -12.31 1.13 7.60
N ILE A 55 -12.35 -0.16 7.31
CA ILE A 55 -13.58 -0.86 6.92
C ILE A 55 -14.65 -0.69 8.01
N GLN A 56 -14.27 -0.84 9.28
CA GLN A 56 -15.19 -0.65 10.40
C GLN A 56 -15.68 0.79 10.50
N ALA A 57 -14.81 1.78 10.32
CA ALA A 57 -15.21 3.20 10.33
C ALA A 57 -16.19 3.51 9.19
N PHE A 58 -15.87 3.11 7.96
CA PHE A 58 -16.73 3.34 6.79
C PHE A 58 -18.06 2.57 6.86
N SER A 59 -18.07 1.38 7.48
CA SER A 59 -19.31 0.61 7.72
C SER A 59 -20.26 1.30 8.69
N ASN A 60 -19.76 2.26 9.48
CA ASN A 60 -20.56 3.10 10.38
C ASN A 60 -20.92 4.46 9.74
N ASP A 61 -20.95 4.54 8.40
CA ASP A 61 -21.30 5.74 7.62
C ASP A 61 -20.38 6.96 7.85
N VAL A 62 -19.15 6.74 8.32
CA VAL A 62 -18.16 7.81 8.49
C VAL A 62 -17.56 8.19 7.13
N THR A 63 -17.88 9.37 6.60
CA THR A 63 -17.39 9.82 5.28
C THR A 63 -16.41 10.99 5.32
N GLU A 64 -16.41 11.75 6.41
CA GLU A 64 -15.58 12.94 6.57
C GLU A 64 -14.24 12.61 7.23
N LEU A 65 -13.17 13.31 6.82
CA LEU A 65 -11.81 13.04 7.31
C LEU A 65 -11.68 13.23 8.83
N ASP A 66 -12.26 14.31 9.37
CA ASP A 66 -12.21 14.57 10.80
C ASP A 66 -12.93 13.46 11.58
N ALA A 67 -14.14 13.09 11.15
CA ALA A 67 -14.91 12.00 11.72
C ALA A 67 -14.18 10.64 11.60
N LEU A 68 -13.43 10.41 10.52
CA LEU A 68 -12.61 9.21 10.35
C LEU A 68 -11.49 9.15 11.37
N THR A 69 -10.77 10.25 11.58
CA THR A 69 -9.68 10.30 12.57
C THR A 69 -10.21 10.12 14.00
N GLU A 70 -11.39 10.67 14.30
CA GLU A 70 -12.08 10.43 15.56
C GLU A 70 -12.49 8.96 15.72
N ALA A 71 -13.08 8.36 14.69
CA ALA A 71 -13.48 6.95 14.70
C ALA A 71 -12.26 6.02 14.92
N LEU A 72 -11.13 6.27 14.26
CA LEU A 72 -9.89 5.51 14.47
C LEU A 72 -9.38 5.66 15.91
N ASN A 73 -9.43 6.87 16.46
CA ASN A 73 -9.03 7.13 17.84
C ASN A 73 -9.97 6.44 18.86
N GLN A 74 -11.29 6.40 18.59
CA GLN A 74 -12.29 5.72 19.42
C GLN A 74 -12.12 4.19 19.38
N GLN A 75 -11.73 3.65 18.22
CA GLN A 75 -11.38 2.23 18.08
C GLN A 75 -10.06 1.86 18.80
N GLY A 76 -9.34 2.85 19.35
CA GLY A 76 -8.07 2.64 20.05
C GLY A 76 -6.88 2.44 19.11
N PHE A 77 -7.06 2.63 17.81
CA PHE A 77 -5.99 2.55 16.83
C PHE A 77 -5.12 3.81 16.90
N ARG A 78 -3.81 3.63 17.02
CA ARG A 78 -2.82 4.71 17.08
C ARG A 78 -1.92 4.69 15.86
N THR A 79 -1.25 5.80 15.61
CA THR A 79 -0.21 5.88 14.58
C THR A 79 0.95 4.92 14.91
N VAL A 80 1.84 4.68 13.95
CA VAL A 80 3.05 3.86 14.17
C VAL A 80 3.92 4.42 15.31
N ALA A 81 3.89 5.74 15.55
CA ALA A 81 4.60 6.40 16.65
C ALA A 81 3.86 6.30 18.00
N GLY A 82 2.62 5.81 18.02
CA GLY A 82 1.76 5.74 19.20
C GLY A 82 0.87 6.98 19.42
N ASP A 83 0.98 7.98 18.55
CA ASP A 83 0.21 9.21 18.64
C ASP A 83 -1.25 9.04 18.18
N VAL A 84 -2.10 10.00 18.59
CA VAL A 84 -3.49 10.12 18.13
C VAL A 84 -3.58 10.48 16.66
N TRP A 85 -4.63 10.03 15.99
CA TRP A 85 -4.92 10.41 14.61
C TRP A 85 -5.41 11.86 14.53
N THR A 86 -4.85 12.60 13.57
CA THR A 86 -5.30 13.91 13.12
C THR A 86 -5.37 13.89 11.60
N ALA A 87 -6.07 14.84 10.99
CA ALA A 87 -6.15 14.95 9.54
C ALA A 87 -4.75 15.03 8.87
N GLU A 88 -3.82 15.74 9.51
CA GLU A 88 -2.45 15.88 9.01
C GLU A 88 -1.65 14.57 9.11
N SER A 89 -1.73 13.87 10.25
CA SER A 89 -1.02 12.59 10.42
C SER A 89 -1.59 11.50 9.49
N PHE A 90 -2.91 11.51 9.30
CA PHE A 90 -3.57 10.65 8.33
C PHE A 90 -3.11 10.91 6.90
N SER A 91 -3.07 12.17 6.47
CA SER A 91 -2.60 12.51 5.11
C SER A 91 -1.16 12.11 4.88
N LYS A 92 -0.27 12.30 5.88
CA LYS A 92 1.13 11.86 5.82
C LYS A 92 1.23 10.34 5.70
N GLU A 93 0.41 9.61 6.43
CA GLU A 93 0.41 8.15 6.38
C GLU A 93 -0.10 7.63 5.02
N MET A 94 -1.17 8.22 4.48
CA MET A 94 -1.66 7.88 3.13
C MET A 94 -0.59 8.15 2.06
N GLN A 95 0.14 9.27 2.17
CA GLN A 95 1.26 9.56 1.27
C GLN A 95 2.39 8.52 1.40
N ARG A 96 2.69 8.07 2.61
CA ARG A 96 3.72 7.05 2.88
C ARG A 96 3.33 5.67 2.32
N LEU A 97 2.04 5.33 2.34
CA LEU A 97 1.51 4.04 1.91
C LEU A 97 1.18 3.97 0.40
N GLY A 98 1.06 5.11 -0.28
CA GLY A 98 0.76 5.21 -1.72
C GLY A 98 1.96 4.98 -2.65
N TYR A 99 2.89 4.08 -2.30
CA TYR A 99 4.05 3.72 -3.12
C TYR A 99 3.71 2.83 -4.33
#